data_AF-A0A538QLA5-F1
#
_entry.id   AF-A0A538QLA5-F1
#
_cell.length_a   1.000
_cell.length_b   1.000
_cell.length_c   1.000
_cell.angle_alpha   90.00
_cell.angle_beta   90.00
_cell.angle_gamma   90.00
#
_symmetry.space_group_name_H-M   'P 1'
#
loop_
_entity.id
_entity.type
_entity.pdbx_description
1 polymer ?
#
loop_
_entity_poly.entity_id
_entity_poly.type
_entity_poly.pdbx_seq_one_letter_code
_entity_poly.pdbx_strand_id
1 'polypeptide(L)'
;MGPRDGAPRPRAVRRGPPRSARRPVRAVRRDADRRRQGRAPGGPVRPRARPLVVRRWQGCQLARLLLARLLLASLPAGKVASAQVPPYAPAVFRTSTPVTQGAFHDRTTELNALTQRVEQLRAGAPRWVAVLGVRRVGKTSLLLELVRRNRHDDVRFVVLDSFEDQPLGFDIFRRLALRSVDAFFGRDLGVSLEALADRPDDYRAALLEVPELSTLDRALRADLLSLCELPANAKTAHLALGLADRLATATRRYCVVAWDEFQELAKLPASRGGVLSVARAIWQRHQRTTYIICGSERSVLRQLVTSERSPFFQHFDFMELGPMTTAAALELLDGAAPPGRAIPVPLARQAVEILGGHPFYLQLFGEVLTASEPPYDVGHVRQVYSELLFTRTGRLSLYFAREFDRLVGNSATLAATLEALADGPLRTMEIARRTGASSGAVVRYLGRLGDAVARGDDQRWSLADPVFGVWLRWRQPGGTVVPMTVIGDEAELEIARRLAATGFELVYQSRASRGAFDLLGIRAGVQVGLQVKRSARRGGHAGVPGPLLRSDPRASRRRGDPHRAPGTGQRAAVARVEVTCRISAASYGVTTASTWSPST
;
A
#
# COMPACT_ATOMS: atom_id res chain seq x y z
N MET A 1 -4.42 -29.84 71.10
CA MET A 1 -4.87 -31.22 70.88
C MET A 1 -4.39 -31.68 69.51
N GLY A 2 -3.46 -32.63 69.43
CA GLY A 2 -3.29 -33.47 68.24
C GLY A 2 -4.23 -34.68 68.30
N PRO A 3 -4.04 -35.77 67.51
CA PRO A 3 -2.85 -36.03 66.69
C PRO A 3 -3.08 -36.75 65.31
N ARG A 4 -2.07 -36.71 64.42
CA ARG A 4 -1.33 -37.86 63.81
C ARG A 4 -1.90 -38.34 62.46
N ASP A 5 -1.14 -38.69 61.42
CA ASP A 5 0.26 -39.09 61.17
C ASP A 5 0.69 -38.56 59.77
N GLY A 6 1.93 -38.42 59.28
CA GLY A 6 3.25 -38.93 59.62
C GLY A 6 4.05 -39.04 58.29
N ALA A 7 5.16 -38.32 58.14
CA ALA A 7 6.10 -38.33 56.99
C ALA A 7 7.01 -39.61 57.03
N PRO A 8 7.99 -39.92 56.11
CA PRO A 8 8.98 -39.01 55.49
C PRO A 8 9.58 -39.39 54.08
N ARG A 9 10.39 -38.48 53.49
CA ARG A 9 11.43 -38.74 52.45
C ARG A 9 12.72 -39.33 53.10
N PRO A 10 13.88 -39.60 52.43
CA PRO A 10 14.27 -39.86 51.04
C PRO A 10 15.12 -41.17 50.89
N ARG A 11 15.56 -41.56 49.67
CA ARG A 11 16.68 -42.51 49.48
C ARG A 11 17.72 -42.02 48.46
N ALA A 12 18.96 -41.94 48.94
CA ALA A 12 20.18 -41.88 48.16
C ALA A 12 20.73 -43.30 47.97
N VAL A 13 21.43 -43.57 46.85
CA VAL A 13 22.37 -44.69 46.74
C VAL A 13 23.68 -44.19 46.12
N ARG A 14 24.79 -44.56 46.77
CA ARG A 14 26.20 -44.21 46.52
C ARG A 14 26.93 -45.39 45.83
N ARG A 15 27.93 -45.04 44.99
CA ARG A 15 29.27 -45.70 44.74
C ARG A 15 29.27 -47.17 44.25
N GLY A 16 30.12 -47.66 43.34
CA GLY A 16 31.39 -47.24 42.73
C GLY A 16 31.97 -48.39 41.84
N PRO A 17 33.18 -48.27 41.26
CA PRO A 17 33.71 -48.95 40.04
C PRO A 17 34.61 -50.18 40.38
N PRO A 18 35.61 -50.71 39.59
CA PRO A 18 36.14 -50.43 38.22
C PRO A 18 36.52 -51.70 37.37
N ARG A 19 37.11 -51.52 36.16
CA ARG A 19 38.25 -52.27 35.52
C ARG A 19 38.26 -52.03 33.98
N SER A 20 39.23 -51.30 33.40
CA SER A 20 40.60 -51.69 32.94
C SER A 20 40.58 -52.78 31.86
N ALA A 21 41.33 -52.82 30.76
CA ALA A 21 42.39 -52.06 30.09
C ALA A 21 42.54 -52.73 28.69
N ARG A 22 43.02 -52.13 27.60
CA ARG A 22 44.44 -52.09 27.17
C ARG A 22 44.49 -51.57 25.71
N ARG A 23 45.10 -50.39 25.51
CA ARG A 23 46.28 -50.02 24.68
C ARG A 23 46.61 -50.71 23.31
N PRO A 24 47.52 -50.10 22.48
CA PRO A 24 47.32 -49.78 21.06
C PRO A 24 48.34 -50.45 20.10
N VAL A 25 48.25 -50.20 18.78
CA VAL A 25 49.24 -50.57 17.76
C VAL A 25 49.31 -49.42 16.74
N ARG A 26 50.30 -48.51 16.81
CA ARG A 26 51.69 -48.49 16.27
C ARG A 26 51.80 -47.66 14.98
N ALA A 27 52.73 -46.72 15.07
CA ALA A 27 53.30 -45.95 14.00
C ALA A 27 54.15 -46.79 13.04
N VAL A 28 54.29 -46.31 11.80
CA VAL A 28 55.48 -46.52 10.99
C VAL A 28 55.92 -45.16 10.45
N ARG A 29 57.03 -44.66 10.99
CA ARG A 29 57.93 -43.72 10.31
C ARG A 29 58.69 -44.47 9.21
N ARG A 30 59.00 -43.80 8.11
CA ARG A 30 60.29 -43.96 7.43
C ARG A 30 60.86 -42.59 7.06
N ASP A 31 61.96 -42.28 7.73
CA ASP A 31 62.99 -41.34 7.29
C ASP A 31 63.55 -41.77 5.91
N ALA A 32 64.03 -40.81 5.12
CA ALA A 32 65.44 -40.78 4.74
C ALA A 32 65.77 -39.54 3.90
N ASP A 33 66.47 -38.63 4.58
CA ASP A 33 67.40 -37.64 4.04
C ASP A 33 68.37 -38.26 3.02
N ARG A 34 68.68 -37.56 1.91
CA ARG A 34 69.99 -37.67 1.24
C ARG A 34 70.26 -36.50 0.30
N ARG A 35 71.10 -35.59 0.79
CA ARG A 35 71.92 -34.63 0.02
C ARG A 35 73.00 -35.36 -0.80
N ARG A 36 73.23 -34.92 -2.06
CA ARG A 36 74.53 -34.91 -2.79
C ARG A 36 74.45 -33.79 -3.85
N GLN A 37 75.15 -32.67 -3.68
CA GLN A 37 76.52 -32.35 -4.15
C GLN A 37 76.73 -32.40 -5.68
N GLY A 38 77.14 -31.26 -6.26
CA GLY A 38 77.77 -31.16 -7.59
C GLY A 38 77.69 -29.78 -8.27
N ARG A 39 78.76 -28.97 -8.19
CA ARG A 39 79.09 -27.77 -9.03
C ARG A 39 79.39 -28.23 -10.48
N ALA A 40 79.36 -27.45 -11.57
CA ALA A 40 79.88 -26.10 -11.93
C ALA A 40 79.35 -25.69 -13.37
N PRO A 41 79.90 -24.69 -14.12
CA PRO A 41 80.00 -23.23 -13.91
C PRO A 41 79.46 -22.37 -15.12
N GLY A 42 79.33 -21.04 -14.96
CA GLY A 42 79.22 -20.08 -16.09
C GLY A 42 78.48 -18.76 -15.75
N GLY A 43 79.17 -17.61 -15.81
CA GLY A 43 78.69 -16.25 -15.41
C GLY A 43 77.74 -15.54 -16.41
N PRO A 44 77.60 -14.18 -16.42
CA PRO A 44 78.28 -13.14 -15.64
C PRO A 44 77.37 -12.16 -14.85
N VAL A 45 78.05 -11.30 -14.11
CA VAL A 45 77.62 -10.28 -13.13
C VAL A 45 76.87 -9.08 -13.75
N ARG A 46 75.86 -8.53 -13.04
CA ARG A 46 75.38 -7.13 -13.18
C ARG A 46 75.10 -6.49 -11.80
N PRO A 47 75.25 -5.16 -11.65
CA PRO A 47 75.70 -4.53 -10.39
C PRO A 47 74.58 -4.15 -9.41
N ARG A 48 74.95 -4.08 -8.12
CA ARG A 48 74.15 -3.56 -7.02
C ARG A 48 73.86 -2.07 -7.19
N ALA A 49 72.58 -1.69 -7.21
CA ALA A 49 72.15 -0.29 -7.09
C ALA A 49 72.08 0.13 -5.61
N ARG A 50 72.66 1.30 -5.28
CA ARG A 50 72.55 1.97 -3.98
C ARG A 50 71.13 2.58 -3.82
N PRO A 51 70.61 2.73 -2.59
CA PRO A 51 69.28 3.26 -2.37
C PRO A 51 69.25 4.79 -2.55
N LEU A 52 68.30 5.27 -3.35
CA LEU A 52 67.95 6.69 -3.47
C LEU A 52 67.10 7.10 -2.26
N VAL A 53 67.62 8.03 -1.48
CA VAL A 53 66.88 8.74 -0.42
C VAL A 53 65.85 9.65 -1.10
N VAL A 54 64.58 9.26 -1.11
CA VAL A 54 63.48 10.12 -1.55
C VAL A 54 62.93 10.87 -0.34
N ARG A 55 63.21 12.16 -0.28
CA ARG A 55 62.58 13.12 0.65
C ARG A 55 61.06 13.06 0.49
N ARG A 56 60.34 12.78 1.58
CA ARG A 56 58.87 12.84 1.67
C ARG A 56 58.37 14.24 1.30
N TRP A 57 57.72 14.35 0.14
CA TRP A 57 56.93 15.52 -0.24
C TRP A 57 55.59 15.51 0.52
N GLN A 58 55.35 16.56 1.32
CA GLN A 58 54.07 16.82 2.00
C GLN A 58 52.94 17.23 1.03
N GLY A 59 53.19 17.28 -0.29
CA GLY A 59 52.19 17.61 -1.32
C GLY A 59 51.17 16.50 -1.65
N CYS A 60 51.35 15.29 -1.12
CA CYS A 60 50.50 14.15 -1.49
C CYS A 60 49.09 14.16 -0.86
N GLN A 61 48.86 14.88 0.23
CA GLN A 61 47.51 14.95 0.83
C GLN A 61 46.57 15.80 -0.01
N LEU A 62 47.00 17.00 -0.43
CA LEU A 62 46.19 17.86 -1.30
C LEU A 62 45.91 17.22 -2.67
N ALA A 63 46.92 16.56 -3.25
CA ALA A 63 46.76 15.86 -4.52
C ALA A 63 45.82 14.64 -4.41
N ARG A 64 45.87 13.88 -3.30
CA ARG A 64 44.91 12.80 -3.03
C ARG A 64 43.50 13.31 -2.78
N LEU A 65 43.34 14.41 -2.05
CA LEU A 65 42.05 15.07 -1.80
C LEU A 65 41.42 15.60 -3.10
N LEU A 66 42.24 16.20 -3.98
CA LEU A 66 41.81 16.66 -5.31
C LEU A 66 41.44 15.50 -6.23
N LEU A 67 42.25 14.43 -6.25
CA LEU A 67 41.96 13.25 -7.07
C LEU A 67 40.72 12.50 -6.56
N ALA A 68 40.55 12.38 -5.25
CA ALA A 68 39.36 11.82 -4.63
C ALA A 68 38.12 12.67 -4.90
N ARG A 69 38.21 14.01 -4.82
CA ARG A 69 37.13 14.93 -5.22
C ARG A 69 36.77 14.79 -6.69
N LEU A 70 37.75 14.66 -7.59
CA LEU A 70 37.52 14.48 -9.02
C LEU A 70 36.90 13.11 -9.33
N LEU A 71 37.31 12.06 -8.62
CA LEU A 71 36.72 10.71 -8.71
C LEU A 71 35.29 10.69 -8.14
N LEU A 72 35.05 11.33 -6.99
CA LEU A 72 33.72 11.47 -6.38
C LEU A 72 32.77 12.30 -7.26
N ALA A 73 33.27 13.35 -7.93
CA ALA A 73 32.50 14.16 -8.88
C ALA A 73 32.11 13.40 -10.16
N SER A 74 32.82 12.31 -10.48
CA SER A 74 32.54 11.43 -11.62
C SER A 74 31.60 10.27 -11.29
N LEU A 75 31.30 10.05 -10.00
CA LEU A 75 30.31 9.05 -9.61
C LEU A 75 28.91 9.60 -9.89
N PRO A 76 28.01 8.82 -10.53
CA PRO A 76 26.64 9.26 -10.71
C PRO A 76 26.09 9.60 -9.33
N ALA A 77 25.50 10.80 -9.19
CA ALA A 77 24.70 11.14 -8.03
C ALA A 77 23.67 10.03 -7.88
N GLY A 78 23.91 9.13 -6.93
CA GLY A 78 23.08 7.95 -6.73
C GLY A 78 21.65 8.43 -6.56
N LYS A 79 20.73 7.92 -7.39
CA LYS A 79 19.32 8.04 -7.07
C LYS A 79 19.16 7.48 -5.66
N VAL A 80 18.50 8.24 -4.81
CA VAL A 80 18.26 7.98 -3.38
C VAL A 80 19.38 8.50 -2.45
N ALA A 81 19.48 9.82 -2.33
CA ALA A 81 19.61 10.37 -0.98
C ALA A 81 18.24 10.21 -0.31
N SER A 82 18.18 9.54 0.85
CA SER A 82 16.91 9.25 1.56
C SER A 82 16.10 10.49 1.99
N ALA A 83 16.63 11.70 1.74
CA ALA A 83 15.98 12.99 1.95
C ALA A 83 15.68 13.78 0.65
N GLN A 84 16.11 13.31 -0.52
CA GLN A 84 15.79 13.99 -1.79
C GLN A 84 14.40 13.56 -2.26
N VAL A 85 13.40 14.30 -1.81
CA VAL A 85 12.07 14.29 -2.42
C VAL A 85 12.24 14.79 -3.87
N PRO A 86 11.90 13.99 -4.90
CA PRO A 86 12.05 14.43 -6.27
C PRO A 86 11.25 15.71 -6.48
N PRO A 87 11.81 16.77 -7.11
CA PRO A 87 11.04 17.95 -7.45
C PRO A 87 9.98 17.53 -8.45
N TYR A 88 8.71 17.61 -8.04
CA TYR A 88 7.59 17.15 -8.83
C TYR A 88 6.93 18.32 -9.54
N ALA A 89 6.64 18.16 -10.83
CA ALA A 89 5.74 19.06 -11.54
C ALA A 89 4.40 19.13 -10.79
N PRO A 90 3.84 20.34 -10.56
CA PRO A 90 2.57 20.50 -9.88
C PRO A 90 1.42 19.86 -10.68
N ALA A 91 0.39 19.40 -9.97
CA ALA A 91 -0.94 19.07 -10.49
C ALA A 91 -1.03 18.00 -11.61
N VAL A 92 -0.62 16.77 -11.31
CA VAL A 92 -0.95 15.59 -12.15
C VAL A 92 -1.28 14.41 -11.23
N PHE A 93 -2.29 13.62 -11.59
CA PHE A 93 -2.61 12.36 -10.93
C PHE A 93 -1.41 11.40 -10.90
N ARG A 94 -1.08 10.86 -9.71
CA ARG A 94 0.12 10.04 -9.49
C ARG A 94 -0.22 8.73 -8.77
N THR A 95 -0.21 7.65 -9.53
CA THR A 95 -0.69 6.35 -9.05
C THR A 95 0.43 5.34 -8.76
N SER A 96 1.64 5.64 -9.23
CA SER A 96 2.79 4.73 -9.17
C SER A 96 3.85 5.12 -8.13
N THR A 97 3.81 6.36 -7.62
CA THR A 97 4.81 6.87 -6.68
C THR A 97 4.14 7.62 -5.52
N PRO A 98 4.75 7.65 -4.33
CA PRO A 98 4.33 8.56 -3.27
C PRO A 98 4.29 10.01 -3.74
N VAL A 99 3.41 10.81 -3.16
CA VAL A 99 3.17 12.21 -3.53
C VAL A 99 3.60 13.15 -2.41
N THR A 100 4.09 14.33 -2.77
CA THR A 100 4.50 15.41 -1.85
C THR A 100 4.14 16.76 -2.48
N GLN A 101 4.35 17.86 -1.74
CA GLN A 101 4.12 19.24 -2.23
C GLN A 101 2.68 19.46 -2.74
N GLY A 102 2.52 20.10 -3.90
CA GLY A 102 1.21 20.41 -4.48
C GLY A 102 0.39 19.20 -4.91
N ALA A 103 0.99 18.00 -4.93
CA ALA A 103 0.27 16.74 -5.16
C ALA A 103 -0.12 16.04 -3.83
N PHE A 104 0.27 16.59 -2.68
CA PHE A 104 -0.12 16.07 -1.37
C PHE A 104 -1.37 16.81 -0.88
N HIS A 105 -2.49 16.10 -0.87
CA HIS A 105 -3.80 16.61 -0.48
C HIS A 105 -4.24 16.02 0.87
N ASP A 106 -5.11 16.73 1.59
CA ASP A 106 -5.62 16.34 2.92
C ASP A 106 -4.52 16.28 4.02
N ARG A 107 -4.72 15.41 5.01
CA ARG A 107 -3.72 14.93 5.99
C ARG A 107 -3.04 16.01 6.82
N THR A 108 -3.63 17.19 6.86
CA THR A 108 -3.04 18.34 7.56
C THR A 108 -3.02 18.09 9.06
N THR A 109 -4.06 17.46 9.61
CA THR A 109 -4.13 17.08 11.02
C THR A 109 -3.04 16.07 11.38
N GLU A 110 -2.92 15.00 10.60
CA GLU A 110 -1.94 13.93 10.80
C GLU A 110 -0.51 14.46 10.64
N LEU A 111 -0.26 15.29 9.63
CA LEU A 111 1.05 15.90 9.39
C LEU A 111 1.43 16.89 10.51
N ASN A 112 0.47 17.68 11.02
CA ASN A 112 0.69 18.57 12.16
C ASN A 112 1.01 17.76 13.42
N ALA A 113 0.32 16.65 13.67
CA ALA A 113 0.60 15.75 14.78
C ALA A 113 2.01 15.13 14.67
N LEU A 114 2.44 14.70 13.49
CA LEU A 114 3.81 14.21 13.28
C LEU A 114 4.85 15.32 13.44
N THR A 115 4.57 16.53 12.95
CA THR A 115 5.44 17.70 13.14
C THR A 115 5.60 18.01 14.63
N GLN A 116 4.53 17.91 15.41
CA GLN A 116 4.59 18.07 16.87
C GLN A 116 5.49 17.02 17.54
N ARG A 117 5.57 15.78 17.01
CA ARG A 117 6.54 14.77 17.51
C ARG A 117 7.98 15.20 17.27
N VAL A 118 8.27 15.85 16.15
CA VAL A 118 9.59 16.42 15.88
C VAL A 118 9.92 17.53 16.88
N GLU A 119 8.98 18.43 17.17
CA GLU A 119 9.20 19.47 18.19
C GLU A 119 9.40 18.90 19.59
N GLN A 120 8.60 17.90 19.97
CA GLN A 120 8.73 17.21 21.27
C GLN A 120 10.08 16.51 21.41
N LEU A 121 10.58 15.89 20.33
CA LEU A 121 11.91 15.32 20.28
C LEU A 121 12.98 16.39 20.56
N ARG A 122 12.89 17.55 19.90
CA ARG A 122 13.83 18.66 20.10
C ARG A 122 13.77 19.23 21.52
N ALA A 123 12.58 19.26 22.12
CA ALA A 123 12.36 19.64 23.52
C ALA A 123 12.83 18.58 24.55
N GLY A 124 13.41 17.46 24.12
CA GLY A 124 13.91 16.40 25.01
C GLY A 124 12.84 15.43 25.52
N ALA A 125 11.67 15.40 24.88
CA ALA A 125 10.57 14.51 25.20
C ALA A 125 10.22 13.61 24.00
N PRO A 126 11.12 12.70 23.56
CA PRO A 126 10.87 11.83 22.42
C PRO A 126 9.62 10.98 22.64
N ARG A 127 8.72 10.94 21.64
CA ARG A 127 7.51 10.13 21.65
C ARG A 127 7.38 9.39 20.33
N TRP A 128 7.20 8.08 20.43
CA TRP A 128 7.08 7.23 19.26
C TRP A 128 5.63 7.14 18.81
N VAL A 129 5.41 7.03 17.51
CA VAL A 129 4.07 6.96 16.93
C VAL A 129 3.97 5.83 15.92
N ALA A 130 2.89 5.08 16.00
CA ALA A 130 2.52 4.05 15.03
C ALA A 130 1.39 4.59 14.14
N VAL A 131 1.65 4.67 12.84
CA VAL A 131 0.71 5.13 11.81
C VAL A 131 0.10 3.90 11.12
N LEU A 132 -1.17 3.66 11.38
CA LEU A 132 -1.91 2.51 10.86
C LEU A 132 -2.83 2.97 9.74
N GLY A 133 -2.82 2.29 8.60
CA GLY A 133 -3.74 2.62 7.52
C GLY A 133 -3.67 1.62 6.39
N VAL A 134 -4.74 1.50 5.62
CA VAL A 134 -4.81 0.54 4.51
C VAL A 134 -3.72 0.79 3.46
N ARG A 135 -3.49 -0.20 2.58
CA ARG A 135 -2.51 -0.05 1.50
C ARG A 135 -2.87 1.13 0.61
N ARG A 136 -1.87 1.89 0.18
CA ARG A 136 -2.03 3.02 -0.75
C ARG A 136 -2.95 4.15 -0.24
N VAL A 137 -3.15 4.27 1.08
CA VAL A 137 -3.88 5.39 1.71
C VAL A 137 -3.02 6.65 1.91
N GLY A 138 -1.71 6.58 1.63
CA GLY A 138 -0.80 7.72 1.70
C GLY A 138 0.17 7.75 2.89
N LYS A 139 0.41 6.62 3.59
CA LYS A 139 1.37 6.55 4.71
C LYS A 139 2.79 7.01 4.31
N THR A 140 3.35 6.41 3.25
CA THR A 140 4.68 6.78 2.73
C THR A 140 4.71 8.24 2.27
N SER A 141 3.67 8.72 1.59
CA SER A 141 3.52 10.13 1.19
C SER A 141 3.54 11.08 2.39
N LEU A 142 2.85 10.72 3.48
CA LEU A 142 2.82 11.48 4.73
C LEU A 142 4.21 11.56 5.38
N LEU A 143 4.97 10.46 5.40
CA LEU A 143 6.35 10.45 5.90
C LEU A 143 7.28 11.34 5.06
N LEU A 144 7.22 11.21 3.74
CA LEU A 144 8.07 12.00 2.84
C LEU A 144 7.70 13.49 2.89
N GLU A 145 6.43 13.82 3.02
CA GLU A 145 5.99 15.20 3.19
C GLU A 145 6.43 15.78 4.53
N LEU A 146 6.46 14.99 5.61
CA LEU A 146 7.05 15.39 6.89
C LEU A 146 8.55 15.72 6.74
N VAL A 147 9.32 14.84 6.09
CA VAL A 147 10.76 15.07 5.82
C VAL A 147 10.94 16.36 5.02
N ARG A 148 10.11 16.58 4.00
CA ARG A 148 10.17 17.77 3.14
C ARG A 148 9.81 19.07 3.86
N ARG A 149 8.81 19.04 4.75
CA ARG A 149 8.36 20.21 5.51
C ARG A 149 9.22 20.50 6.73
N ASN A 150 10.12 19.58 7.10
CA ASN A 150 11.04 19.81 8.20
C ASN A 150 11.88 21.07 7.95
N ARG A 151 11.77 22.03 8.87
CA ARG A 151 12.51 23.30 8.83
C ARG A 151 13.76 23.28 9.71
N HIS A 152 14.00 22.18 10.43
CA HIS A 152 15.04 22.06 11.43
C HIS A 152 16.27 21.39 10.84
N ASP A 153 17.31 22.17 10.58
CA ASP A 153 18.60 21.65 10.08
C ASP A 153 19.33 20.78 11.11
N ASP A 154 18.94 20.80 12.38
CA ASP A 154 19.44 19.92 13.43
C ASP A 154 18.70 18.57 13.51
N VAL A 155 17.66 18.35 12.70
CA VAL A 155 16.91 17.09 12.66
C VAL A 155 17.28 16.30 11.40
N ARG A 156 17.69 15.05 11.57
CA ARG A 156 17.96 14.07 10.50
C ARG A 156 16.80 13.09 10.39
N PHE A 157 16.51 12.67 9.17
CA PHE A 157 15.47 11.67 8.89
C PHE A 157 16.11 10.42 8.29
N VAL A 158 15.80 9.27 8.87
CA VAL A 158 16.16 7.96 8.35
C VAL A 158 14.86 7.28 7.97
N VAL A 159 14.58 7.22 6.66
CA VAL A 159 13.37 6.57 6.13
C VAL A 159 13.75 5.19 5.61
N LEU A 160 12.98 4.17 5.97
CA LEU A 160 13.21 2.78 5.57
C LEU A 160 11.88 2.13 5.20
N ASP A 161 11.87 1.27 4.18
CA ASP A 161 10.72 0.45 3.81
C ASP A 161 11.14 -1.03 3.83
N SER A 162 10.45 -1.85 4.62
CA SER A 162 10.74 -3.28 4.74
C SER A 162 10.60 -4.05 3.41
N PHE A 163 9.91 -3.50 2.40
CA PHE A 163 9.83 -4.12 1.07
C PHE A 163 11.04 -3.85 0.17
N GLU A 164 11.98 -3.00 0.57
CA GLU A 164 13.21 -2.75 -0.20
C GLU A 164 14.16 -3.95 -0.23
N ASP A 165 14.08 -4.84 0.78
CA ASP A 165 14.84 -6.08 0.85
C ASP A 165 13.87 -7.27 0.84
N GLN A 166 13.72 -7.94 -0.31
CA GLN A 166 12.85 -9.11 -0.49
C GLN A 166 13.61 -10.29 -1.13
N PRO A 167 13.59 -11.49 -0.53
CA PRO A 167 12.93 -11.84 0.74
C PRO A 167 13.57 -11.13 1.93
N LEU A 168 12.75 -10.70 2.90
CA LEU A 168 13.22 -9.95 4.06
C LEU A 168 14.23 -10.77 4.88
N GLY A 169 15.42 -10.20 5.06
CA GLY A 169 16.54 -10.79 5.78
C GLY A 169 17.22 -9.81 6.73
N PHE A 170 18.41 -10.16 7.23
CA PHE A 170 19.18 -9.26 8.10
C PHE A 170 19.81 -8.07 7.36
N ASP A 171 19.82 -8.08 6.02
CA ASP A 171 20.33 -6.99 5.19
C ASP A 171 19.60 -5.66 5.42
N ILE A 172 18.32 -5.71 5.79
CA ILE A 172 17.52 -4.51 6.13
C ILE A 172 18.16 -3.71 7.28
N PHE A 173 18.86 -4.37 8.21
CA PHE A 173 19.56 -3.70 9.29
C PHE A 173 20.86 -3.05 8.82
N ARG A 174 21.58 -3.67 7.88
CA ARG A 174 22.73 -3.04 7.24
C ARG A 174 22.27 -1.80 6.47
N ARG A 175 21.14 -1.87 5.76
CA ARG A 175 20.51 -0.72 5.11
C ARG A 175 20.11 0.38 6.10
N LEU A 176 19.46 0.03 7.21
CA LEU A 176 19.13 0.96 8.30
C LEU A 176 20.38 1.70 8.77
N ALA A 177 21.48 0.97 8.98
CA ALA A 177 22.73 1.56 9.42
C ALA A 177 23.32 2.49 8.35
N LEU A 178 23.43 2.05 7.08
CA LEU A 178 23.95 2.86 5.98
C LEU A 178 23.13 4.14 5.78
N ARG A 179 21.80 4.05 5.83
CA ARG A 179 20.90 5.21 5.78
C ARG A 179 21.06 6.14 6.97
N SER A 180 21.35 5.59 8.15
CA SER A 180 21.67 6.41 9.32
C SER A 180 22.96 7.19 9.10
N VAL A 181 24.00 6.59 8.52
CA VAL A 181 25.24 7.32 8.20
C VAL A 181 25.00 8.37 7.11
N ASP A 182 24.27 8.01 6.06
CA ASP A 182 23.92 8.88 4.94
C ASP A 182 23.10 10.10 5.38
N ALA A 183 22.10 9.90 6.24
CA ALA A 183 21.27 10.98 6.77
C ALA A 183 22.07 12.01 7.58
N PHE A 184 23.16 11.59 8.23
CA PHE A 184 23.97 12.46 9.07
C PHE A 184 25.09 13.18 8.31
N PHE A 185 25.69 12.52 7.31
CA PHE A 185 26.91 13.01 6.65
C PHE A 185 26.80 13.15 5.13
N GLY A 186 25.87 12.44 4.47
CA GLY A 186 25.79 12.41 3.00
C GLY A 186 25.51 13.78 2.38
N ARG A 187 24.66 14.60 3.02
CA ARG A 187 24.40 15.99 2.57
C ARG A 187 25.67 16.84 2.60
N ASP A 188 26.45 16.74 3.67
CA ASP A 188 27.64 17.56 3.90
C ASP A 188 28.78 17.15 2.94
N LEU A 189 28.83 15.87 2.58
CA LEU A 189 29.79 15.32 1.61
C LEU A 189 29.39 15.56 0.14
N GLY A 190 28.11 15.81 -0.15
CA GLY A 190 27.59 15.88 -1.52
C GLY A 190 27.58 14.53 -2.25
N VAL A 191 27.74 13.41 -1.53
CA VAL A 191 27.72 12.03 -2.04
C VAL A 191 26.85 11.17 -1.14
N SER A 192 26.09 10.24 -1.75
CA SER A 192 25.32 9.25 -0.99
C SER A 192 26.23 8.12 -0.51
N LEU A 193 26.39 7.99 0.80
CA LEU A 193 27.15 6.91 1.43
C LEU A 193 26.42 5.56 1.29
N GLU A 194 25.08 5.56 1.27
CA GLU A 194 24.30 4.35 0.96
C GLU A 194 24.60 3.85 -0.47
N ALA A 195 24.73 4.73 -1.45
CA ALA A 195 25.09 4.35 -2.82
C ALA A 195 26.52 3.80 -2.99
N LEU A 196 27.37 3.97 -1.96
CA LEU A 196 28.72 3.38 -1.91
C LEU A 196 28.74 2.04 -1.16
N ALA A 197 27.60 1.49 -0.76
CA ALA A 197 27.52 0.27 0.04
C ALA A 197 28.32 -0.91 -0.55
N ASP A 198 28.27 -1.09 -1.88
CA ASP A 198 28.95 -2.17 -2.60
C ASP A 198 30.41 -1.87 -2.94
N ARG A 199 30.92 -0.69 -2.54
CA ARG A 199 32.29 -0.23 -2.79
C ARG A 199 32.94 0.20 -1.47
N PRO A 200 33.38 -0.75 -0.61
CA PRO A 200 33.84 -0.45 0.74
C PRO A 200 34.98 0.57 0.81
N ASP A 201 35.92 0.52 -0.14
CA ASP A 201 37.04 1.45 -0.17
C ASP A 201 36.61 2.88 -0.55
N ASP A 202 35.68 3.03 -1.51
CA ASP A 202 35.09 4.33 -1.87
C ASP A 202 34.26 4.88 -0.70
N TYR A 203 33.46 4.03 -0.05
CA TYR A 203 32.69 4.39 1.13
C TYR A 203 33.60 4.89 2.27
N ARG A 204 34.68 4.16 2.57
CA ARG A 204 35.65 4.56 3.60
C ARG A 204 36.34 5.86 3.23
N ALA A 205 36.77 6.01 1.98
CA ALA A 205 37.40 7.24 1.51
C ALA A 205 36.46 8.44 1.68
N ALA A 206 35.21 8.32 1.23
CA ALA A 206 34.21 9.38 1.40
C ALA A 206 33.91 9.68 2.87
N LEU A 207 33.79 8.65 3.72
CA LEU A 207 33.51 8.84 5.14
C LEU A 207 34.67 9.53 5.88
N LEU A 208 35.93 9.25 5.50
CA LEU A 208 37.12 9.89 6.08
C LEU A 208 37.21 11.39 5.77
N GLU A 209 36.52 11.88 4.74
CA GLU A 209 36.42 13.30 4.42
C GLU A 209 35.48 14.06 5.38
N VAL A 210 34.65 13.36 6.17
CA VAL A 210 33.75 13.98 7.16
C VAL A 210 34.56 14.56 8.32
N PRO A 211 34.60 15.89 8.52
CA PRO A 211 35.38 16.49 9.61
C PRO A 211 34.95 15.99 10.99
N GLU A 212 33.64 15.82 11.20
CA GLU A 212 33.05 15.35 12.44
C GLU A 212 33.41 13.90 12.78
N LEU A 213 33.86 13.08 11.82
CA LEU A 213 34.27 11.70 12.08
C LEU A 213 35.39 11.64 13.13
N SER A 214 36.28 12.64 13.12
CA SER A 214 37.38 12.78 14.09
C SER A 214 36.91 13.08 15.52
N THR A 215 35.70 13.60 15.69
CA THR A 215 35.08 13.91 16.98
C THR A 215 34.31 12.74 17.58
N LEU A 216 33.98 11.72 16.78
CA LEU A 216 33.32 10.51 17.25
C LEU A 216 34.25 9.67 18.13
N ASP A 217 33.67 8.89 19.04
CA ASP A 217 34.44 7.94 19.83
C ASP A 217 35.08 6.84 18.95
N ARG A 218 36.16 6.24 19.44
CA ARG A 218 36.95 5.26 18.69
C ARG A 218 36.12 4.04 18.26
N ALA A 219 35.18 3.59 19.09
CA ALA A 219 34.37 2.41 18.79
C ALA A 219 33.35 2.72 17.69
N LEU A 220 32.63 3.85 17.80
CA LEU A 220 31.71 4.31 16.77
C LEU A 220 32.42 4.54 15.43
N ARG A 221 33.59 5.17 15.44
CA ARG A 221 34.38 5.35 14.21
C ARG A 221 34.75 4.01 13.55
N ALA A 222 35.17 3.03 14.34
CA ALA A 222 35.52 1.69 13.82
C ALA A 222 34.29 0.97 13.26
N ASP A 223 33.15 1.05 13.95
CA ASP A 223 31.86 0.52 13.50
C ASP A 223 31.49 1.13 12.13
N LEU A 224 31.57 2.46 11.99
CA LEU A 224 31.21 3.16 10.76
C LEU A 224 32.12 2.79 9.58
N LEU A 225 33.43 2.69 9.78
CA LEU A 225 34.41 2.38 8.73
C LEU A 225 34.32 0.92 8.21
N SER A 226 33.77 0.02 9.01
CA SER A 226 33.60 -1.41 8.66
C SER A 226 32.20 -1.77 8.18
N LEU A 227 31.29 -0.79 8.13
CA LEU A 227 29.85 -1.01 7.99
C LEU A 227 29.46 -1.81 6.74
N CYS A 228 30.07 -1.50 5.59
CA CYS A 228 29.79 -2.17 4.31
C CYS A 228 30.14 -3.67 4.33
N GLU A 229 31.12 -4.06 5.16
CA GLU A 229 31.67 -5.42 5.22
C GLU A 229 31.08 -6.24 6.37
N LEU A 230 30.23 -5.65 7.20
CA LEU A 230 29.60 -6.37 8.28
C LEU A 230 28.67 -7.47 7.73
N PRO A 231 28.76 -8.70 8.25
CA PRO A 231 27.85 -9.77 7.85
C PRO A 231 26.42 -9.44 8.26
N ALA A 232 25.43 -9.81 7.44
CA ALA A 232 24.02 -9.65 7.74
C ALA A 232 23.59 -10.64 8.84
N ASN A 233 23.69 -10.24 10.11
CA ASN A 233 23.35 -11.09 11.26
C ASN A 233 22.84 -10.27 12.46
N ALA A 234 22.56 -10.96 13.58
CA ALA A 234 22.04 -10.34 14.80
C ALA A 234 22.96 -9.27 15.41
N LYS A 235 24.29 -9.38 15.25
CA LYS A 235 25.23 -8.36 15.73
C LYS A 235 25.08 -7.06 14.93
N THR A 236 24.96 -7.19 13.62
CA THR A 236 24.70 -6.04 12.72
C THR A 236 23.33 -5.44 12.99
N ALA A 237 22.32 -6.25 13.29
CA ALA A 237 21.01 -5.75 13.73
C ALA A 237 21.09 -4.93 15.02
N HIS A 238 21.79 -5.43 16.04
CA HIS A 238 21.98 -4.69 17.30
C HIS A 238 22.71 -3.37 17.08
N LEU A 239 23.78 -3.36 16.28
CA LEU A 239 24.52 -2.14 15.93
C LEU A 239 23.62 -1.14 15.21
N ALA A 240 22.92 -1.58 14.17
CA ALA A 240 22.06 -0.74 13.33
C ALA A 240 20.92 -0.10 14.12
N LEU A 241 20.25 -0.89 14.98
CA LEU A 241 19.12 -0.42 15.80
C LEU A 241 19.51 0.71 16.77
N GLY A 242 20.78 0.76 17.20
CA GLY A 242 21.31 1.81 18.07
C GLY A 242 22.07 2.93 17.36
N LEU A 243 22.35 2.80 16.06
CA LEU A 243 23.29 3.69 15.37
C LEU A 243 22.76 5.12 15.25
N ALA A 244 21.48 5.28 14.92
CA ALA A 244 20.85 6.59 14.74
C ALA A 244 21.01 7.49 15.98
N ASP A 245 20.77 6.95 17.18
CA ASP A 245 20.87 7.73 18.43
C ASP A 245 22.31 8.00 18.85
N ARG A 246 23.23 7.06 18.58
CA ARG A 246 24.67 7.28 18.76
C ARG A 246 25.17 8.43 17.89
N LEU A 247 24.77 8.46 16.62
CA LEU A 247 25.09 9.56 15.68
C LEU A 247 24.43 10.87 16.11
N ALA A 248 23.15 10.85 16.49
CA ALA A 248 22.42 12.03 17.00
C ALA A 248 23.13 12.64 18.21
N THR A 249 23.53 11.81 19.16
CA THR A 249 24.26 12.23 20.37
C THR A 249 25.63 12.79 20.05
N ALA A 250 26.45 12.05 19.28
CA ALA A 250 27.81 12.47 18.98
C ALA A 250 27.87 13.76 18.13
N THR A 251 26.89 13.96 17.25
CA THR A 251 26.81 15.17 16.39
C THR A 251 25.97 16.29 16.98
N ARG A 252 25.41 16.10 18.19
CA ARG A 252 24.48 17.05 18.85
C ARG A 252 23.27 17.42 17.99
N ARG A 253 22.79 16.48 17.18
CA ARG A 253 21.61 16.58 16.32
C ARG A 253 20.48 15.70 16.86
N TYR A 254 19.33 15.71 16.22
CA TYR A 254 18.20 14.83 16.51
C TYR A 254 17.94 13.92 15.32
N CYS A 255 17.31 12.77 15.57
CA CYS A 255 16.98 11.82 14.51
C CYS A 255 15.51 11.39 14.59
N VAL A 256 14.84 11.37 13.44
CA VAL A 256 13.56 10.69 13.26
C VAL A 256 13.83 9.46 12.41
N VAL A 257 13.56 8.27 12.97
CA VAL A 257 13.62 7.01 12.23
C VAL A 257 12.20 6.65 11.83
N ALA A 258 11.90 6.76 10.53
CA ALA A 258 10.62 6.38 9.95
C ALA A 258 10.75 5.02 9.26
N TRP A 259 10.00 4.01 9.72
CA TRP A 259 10.07 2.66 9.20
C TRP A 259 8.71 2.23 8.65
N ASP A 260 8.59 2.18 7.33
CA ASP A 260 7.39 1.72 6.62
C ASP A 260 7.30 0.20 6.56
N GLU A 261 6.07 -0.29 6.64
CA GLU A 261 5.73 -1.72 6.73
C GLU A 261 6.54 -2.43 7.83
N PHE A 262 6.62 -1.82 9.02
CA PHE A 262 7.40 -2.30 10.17
C PHE A 262 6.96 -3.69 10.66
N GLN A 263 5.68 -4.03 10.48
CA GLN A 263 5.17 -5.33 10.90
C GLN A 263 5.82 -6.51 10.16
N GLU A 264 6.44 -6.28 9.01
CA GLU A 264 7.17 -7.33 8.28
C GLU A 264 8.35 -7.88 9.10
N LEU A 265 8.95 -7.09 10.01
CA LEU A 265 9.98 -7.58 10.92
C LEU A 265 9.50 -8.69 11.85
N ALA A 266 8.20 -8.74 12.15
CA ALA A 266 7.61 -9.83 12.94
C ALA A 266 7.64 -11.18 12.18
N LYS A 267 7.86 -11.16 10.86
CA LYS A 267 7.93 -12.35 9.99
C LYS A 267 9.35 -12.91 9.84
N LEU A 268 10.40 -12.18 10.26
CA LEU A 268 11.80 -12.65 10.17
C LEU A 268 12.00 -13.96 10.95
N PRO A 269 12.71 -14.99 10.47
CA PRO A 269 12.87 -16.26 11.19
C PRO A 269 13.43 -16.17 12.62
N ALA A 270 14.15 -15.09 12.94
CA ALA A 270 14.61 -14.73 14.29
C ALA A 270 13.50 -14.12 15.20
N SER A 271 12.26 -14.05 14.72
CA SER A 271 11.09 -13.39 15.33
C SER A 271 10.28 -14.27 16.28
N ARG A 272 10.82 -15.41 16.73
CA ARG A 272 10.48 -15.91 18.07
C ARG A 272 11.11 -14.97 19.12
N GLY A 273 10.69 -13.70 19.12
CA GLY A 273 10.98 -12.68 20.12
C GLY A 273 12.32 -11.95 20.04
N GLY A 274 13.26 -12.28 19.14
CA GLY A 274 14.61 -11.72 19.18
C GLY A 274 14.69 -10.23 18.81
N VAL A 275 14.45 -9.91 17.53
CA VAL A 275 14.78 -8.58 16.98
C VAL A 275 13.91 -7.46 17.54
N LEU A 276 12.60 -7.69 17.73
CA LEU A 276 11.69 -6.67 18.28
C LEU A 276 11.99 -6.41 19.75
N SER A 277 12.37 -7.43 20.53
CA SER A 277 12.79 -7.24 21.93
C SER A 277 14.12 -6.50 22.03
N VAL A 278 15.06 -6.80 21.13
CA VAL A 278 16.34 -6.07 21.03
C VAL A 278 16.08 -4.60 20.65
N ALA A 279 15.25 -4.36 19.63
CA ALA A 279 14.86 -3.01 19.23
C ALA A 279 14.23 -2.25 20.41
N ARG A 280 13.25 -2.83 21.11
CA ARG A 280 12.66 -2.23 22.31
C ARG A 280 13.69 -1.92 23.40
N ALA A 281 14.57 -2.87 23.71
CA ALA A 281 15.57 -2.73 24.75
C ALA A 281 16.57 -1.60 24.47
N ILE A 282 16.91 -1.40 23.19
CA ILE A 282 17.77 -0.32 22.69
C ILE A 282 17.01 1.00 22.68
N TRP A 283 15.89 1.06 21.95
CA TRP A 283 15.17 2.30 21.64
C TRP A 283 14.68 3.03 22.89
N GLN A 284 14.21 2.32 23.93
CA GLN A 284 13.72 2.96 25.17
C GLN A 284 14.75 3.86 25.87
N ARG A 285 16.04 3.69 25.56
CA ARG A 285 17.15 4.47 26.16
C ARG A 285 17.50 5.70 25.32
N HIS A 286 16.96 5.80 24.11
CA HIS A 286 17.29 6.85 23.17
C HIS A 286 16.64 8.16 23.59
N GLN A 287 17.44 9.22 23.63
CA GLN A 287 17.01 10.55 24.06
C GLN A 287 16.97 11.56 22.92
N ARG A 288 17.70 11.29 21.83
CA ARG A 288 17.79 12.19 20.67
C ARG A 288 17.21 11.56 19.41
N THR A 289 16.47 10.46 19.57
CA THR A 289 15.81 9.75 18.48
C THR A 289 14.34 9.48 18.77
N THR A 290 13.48 9.66 17.78
CA THR A 290 12.07 9.25 17.83
C THR A 290 11.74 8.34 16.65
N TYR A 291 10.77 7.44 16.87
CA TYR A 291 10.40 6.40 15.91
C TYR A 291 8.99 6.63 15.38
N ILE A 292 8.86 6.61 14.05
CA ILE A 292 7.59 6.60 13.34
C ILE A 292 7.49 5.27 12.62
N ILE A 293 6.64 4.36 13.06
CA ILE A 293 6.43 3.08 12.38
C ILE A 293 5.13 3.13 11.59
N CYS A 294 5.14 2.63 10.35
CA CYS A 294 3.95 2.54 9.50
C CYS A 294 3.65 1.09 9.15
N GLY A 295 2.38 0.78 8.84
CA GLY A 295 2.00 -0.57 8.44
C GLY A 295 0.64 -0.65 7.75
N SER A 296 0.57 -1.47 6.71
CA SER A 296 -0.68 -1.74 5.99
C SER A 296 -1.56 -2.82 6.62
N GLU A 297 -0.96 -3.77 7.33
CA GLU A 297 -1.67 -4.77 8.13
C GLU A 297 -2.01 -4.17 9.50
N ARG A 298 -3.04 -3.32 9.53
CA ARG A 298 -3.48 -2.54 10.71
C ARG A 298 -3.65 -3.41 11.95
N SER A 299 -4.28 -4.57 11.82
CA SER A 299 -4.48 -5.48 12.96
C SER A 299 -3.16 -6.01 13.52
N VAL A 300 -2.21 -6.37 12.65
CA VAL A 300 -0.90 -6.89 13.06
C VAL A 300 -0.07 -5.80 13.72
N LEU A 301 0.01 -4.62 13.08
CA LEU A 301 0.75 -3.50 13.65
C LEU A 301 0.12 -3.05 14.97
N ARG A 302 -1.23 -2.98 15.07
CA ARG A 302 -1.93 -2.68 16.33
C ARG A 302 -1.62 -3.71 17.40
N GLN A 303 -1.67 -5.00 17.07
CA GLN A 303 -1.33 -6.05 18.02
C GLN A 303 0.12 -5.93 18.52
N LEU A 304 1.06 -5.54 17.65
CA LEU A 304 2.46 -5.34 18.01
C LEU A 304 2.65 -4.23 19.06
N VAL A 305 1.73 -3.28 19.18
CA VAL A 305 1.87 -2.10 20.06
C VAL A 305 0.87 -2.10 21.22
N THR A 306 -0.26 -2.83 21.12
CA THR A 306 -1.29 -2.90 22.17
C THR A 306 -1.34 -4.24 22.92
N SER A 307 -0.68 -5.30 22.44
CA SER A 307 -0.71 -6.60 23.13
C SER A 307 0.24 -6.60 24.33
N GLU A 308 -0.24 -7.01 25.51
CA GLU A 308 0.58 -7.18 26.73
C GLU A 308 1.78 -8.11 26.53
N ARG A 309 1.67 -9.06 25.59
CA ARG A 309 2.74 -10.02 25.26
C ARG A 309 3.76 -9.46 24.28
N SER A 310 3.51 -8.28 23.72
CA SER A 310 4.42 -7.65 22.76
C SER A 310 5.51 -6.86 23.47
N PRO A 311 6.78 -6.92 23.00
CA PRO A 311 7.84 -6.06 23.52
C PRO A 311 7.49 -4.56 23.49
N PHE A 312 6.67 -4.12 22.53
CA PHE A 312 6.31 -2.71 22.36
C PHE A 312 4.99 -2.30 23.02
N PHE A 313 4.46 -3.11 23.96
CA PHE A 313 3.24 -2.77 24.70
C PHE A 313 3.32 -1.36 25.30
N GLN A 314 2.40 -0.47 24.93
CA GLN A 314 2.30 0.93 25.38
C GLN A 314 3.53 1.83 25.08
N HIS A 315 4.38 1.46 24.10
CA HIS A 315 5.54 2.30 23.72
C HIS A 315 5.22 3.33 22.62
N PHE A 316 4.10 3.16 21.91
CA PHE A 316 3.73 4.00 20.76
C PHE A 316 2.36 4.65 20.98
N ASP A 317 2.26 5.93 20.64
CA ASP A 317 0.98 6.59 20.40
C ASP A 317 0.39 6.10 19.06
N PHE A 318 -0.95 6.08 18.92
CA PHE A 318 -1.62 5.63 17.69
C PHE A 318 -2.10 6.78 16.83
N MET A 319 -1.90 6.62 15.52
CA MET A 319 -2.49 7.47 14.50
C MET A 319 -3.13 6.57 13.44
N GLU A 320 -4.44 6.69 13.26
CA GLU A 320 -5.16 5.95 12.22
C GLU A 320 -5.33 6.84 10.98
N LEU A 321 -4.81 6.37 9.87
CA LEU A 321 -4.92 6.99 8.56
C LEU A 321 -6.06 6.30 7.79
N GLY A 322 -7.26 6.85 7.92
CA GLY A 322 -8.48 6.42 7.20
C GLY A 322 -8.54 6.97 5.78
N PRO A 323 -9.62 6.70 5.01
CA PRO A 323 -9.88 7.39 3.74
C PRO A 323 -9.93 8.92 3.89
N MET A 324 -9.73 9.66 2.80
CA MET A 324 -9.92 11.11 2.77
C MET A 324 -11.38 11.47 3.03
N THR A 325 -11.60 12.67 3.55
CA THR A 325 -12.95 13.25 3.60
C THR A 325 -13.47 13.51 2.19
N THR A 326 -14.80 13.57 2.02
CA THR A 326 -15.40 13.92 0.71
C THR A 326 -14.91 15.27 0.18
N ALA A 327 -14.74 16.27 1.07
CA ALA A 327 -14.22 17.58 0.68
C ALA A 327 -12.80 17.46 0.12
N ALA A 328 -11.90 16.80 0.84
CA ALA A 328 -10.51 16.64 0.41
C ALA A 328 -10.37 15.74 -0.83
N ALA A 329 -11.27 14.76 -1.01
CA ALA A 329 -11.34 13.93 -2.20
C ALA A 329 -11.75 14.74 -3.45
N LEU A 330 -12.68 15.69 -3.32
CA LEU A 330 -13.04 16.61 -4.39
C LEU A 330 -11.90 17.58 -4.71
N GLU A 331 -11.22 18.11 -3.69
CA GLU A 331 -10.03 18.96 -3.86
C GLU A 331 -8.89 18.23 -4.58
N LEU A 332 -8.69 16.94 -4.30
CA LEU A 332 -7.73 16.11 -5.03
C LEU A 332 -8.07 16.00 -6.52
N LEU A 333 -9.33 15.72 -6.85
CA LEU A 333 -9.77 15.57 -8.25
C LEU A 333 -9.68 16.90 -9.03
N ASP A 334 -9.96 18.02 -8.38
CA ASP A 334 -9.84 19.35 -8.98
C ASP A 334 -8.37 19.78 -9.11
N GLY A 335 -7.60 19.71 -8.02
CA GLY A 335 -6.23 20.22 -7.97
C GLY A 335 -5.19 19.36 -8.70
N ALA A 336 -5.46 18.08 -8.94
CA ALA A 336 -4.56 17.19 -9.70
C ALA A 336 -4.93 17.07 -11.19
N ALA A 337 -6.04 17.68 -11.62
CA ALA A 337 -6.41 17.71 -13.03
C ALA A 337 -5.43 18.59 -13.83
N PRO A 338 -4.93 18.13 -14.99
CA PRO A 338 -4.08 18.95 -15.84
C PRO A 338 -4.76 20.24 -16.30
N PRO A 339 -4.00 21.30 -16.64
CA PRO A 339 -4.57 22.54 -17.19
C PRO A 339 -5.46 22.26 -18.40
N GLY A 340 -6.66 22.83 -18.41
CA GLY A 340 -7.65 22.61 -19.47
C GLY A 340 -8.41 21.28 -19.40
N ARG A 341 -8.09 20.38 -18.44
CA ARG A 341 -8.72 19.07 -18.24
C ARG A 341 -9.55 19.02 -16.94
N ALA A 342 -10.17 20.13 -16.54
CA ALA A 342 -10.92 20.23 -15.29
C ALA A 342 -12.11 19.24 -15.26
N ILE A 343 -12.28 18.53 -14.14
CA ILE A 343 -13.36 17.57 -13.95
C ILE A 343 -14.59 18.30 -13.40
N PRO A 344 -15.76 18.25 -14.07
CA PRO A 344 -16.98 18.86 -13.55
C PRO A 344 -17.34 18.35 -12.15
N VAL A 345 -17.69 19.26 -11.24
CA VAL A 345 -18.03 18.95 -9.84
C VAL A 345 -19.09 17.84 -9.70
N PRO A 346 -20.17 17.78 -10.50
CA PRO A 346 -21.13 16.68 -10.41
C PRO A 346 -20.51 15.30 -10.69
N LEU A 347 -19.61 15.21 -11.67
CA LEU A 347 -18.91 13.96 -12.01
C LEU A 347 -17.89 13.59 -10.95
N ALA A 348 -17.17 14.57 -10.40
CA ALA A 348 -16.25 14.35 -9.29
C ALA A 348 -16.99 13.84 -8.03
N ARG A 349 -18.18 14.40 -7.72
CA ARG A 349 -19.03 13.92 -6.61
C ARG A 349 -19.48 12.49 -6.82
N GLN A 350 -19.95 12.16 -8.02
CA GLN A 350 -20.30 10.78 -8.38
C GLN A 350 -19.09 9.84 -8.20
N ALA A 351 -17.89 10.31 -8.59
CA ALA A 351 -16.67 9.53 -8.45
C ALA A 351 -16.35 9.19 -7.00
N VAL A 352 -16.45 10.19 -6.12
CA VAL A 352 -16.20 10.04 -4.67
C VAL A 352 -17.26 9.21 -3.98
N GLU A 353 -18.53 9.26 -4.42
CA GLU A 353 -19.59 8.41 -3.88
C GLU A 353 -19.32 6.91 -4.14
N ILE A 354 -18.85 6.58 -5.34
CA ILE A 354 -18.59 5.19 -5.74
C ILE A 354 -17.25 4.67 -5.20
N LEU A 355 -16.19 5.47 -5.31
CA LEU A 355 -14.81 5.07 -4.96
C LEU A 355 -14.46 5.35 -3.49
N GLY A 356 -15.32 6.10 -2.80
CA GLY A 356 -15.02 6.64 -1.48
C GLY A 356 -13.85 7.63 -1.51
N GLY A 357 -13.31 7.92 -0.32
CA GLY A 357 -12.16 8.79 -0.14
C GLY A 357 -10.81 8.12 -0.33
N HIS A 358 -10.70 6.97 -1.01
CA HIS A 358 -9.43 6.26 -1.11
C HIS A 358 -8.48 6.96 -2.12
N PRO A 359 -7.34 7.54 -1.69
CA PRO A 359 -6.52 8.39 -2.56
C PRO A 359 -6.07 7.70 -3.85
N PHE A 360 -5.66 6.43 -3.77
CA PHE A 360 -5.24 5.66 -4.93
C PHE A 360 -6.36 5.44 -5.96
N TYR A 361 -7.62 5.28 -5.53
CA TYR A 361 -8.73 5.02 -6.44
C TYR A 361 -9.10 6.29 -7.19
N LEU A 362 -9.16 7.42 -6.46
CA LEU A 362 -9.45 8.73 -7.02
C LEU A 362 -8.36 9.18 -7.99
N GLN A 363 -7.08 8.92 -7.67
CA GLN A 363 -5.99 9.25 -8.58
C GLN A 363 -6.02 8.39 -9.85
N LEU A 364 -6.34 7.09 -9.76
CA LEU A 364 -6.53 6.25 -10.94
C LEU A 364 -7.70 6.71 -11.80
N PHE A 365 -8.81 7.06 -11.16
CA PHE A 365 -9.97 7.60 -11.84
C PHE A 365 -9.64 8.88 -12.59
N GLY A 366 -9.01 9.86 -11.91
CA GLY A 366 -8.61 11.11 -12.52
C GLY A 366 -7.59 10.93 -13.65
N GLU A 367 -6.60 10.06 -13.47
CA GLU A 367 -5.58 9.73 -14.49
C GLU A 367 -6.24 9.21 -15.78
N VAL A 368 -7.16 8.23 -15.66
CA VAL A 368 -7.82 7.63 -16.83
C VAL A 368 -8.83 8.59 -17.45
N LEU A 369 -9.61 9.32 -16.66
CA LEU A 369 -10.59 10.28 -17.18
C LEU A 369 -9.88 11.39 -17.97
N THR A 370 -8.85 11.98 -17.37
CA THR A 370 -8.12 13.11 -17.96
C THR A 370 -7.15 12.71 -19.06
N ALA A 371 -7.03 11.42 -19.40
CA ALA A 371 -6.37 10.99 -20.63
C ALA A 371 -7.18 11.42 -21.87
N SER A 372 -8.51 11.49 -21.76
CA SER A 372 -9.40 12.01 -22.81
C SER A 372 -9.58 13.53 -22.73
N GLU A 373 -9.87 14.17 -23.86
CA GLU A 373 -10.19 15.61 -23.93
C GLU A 373 -11.61 15.88 -23.43
N PRO A 374 -11.85 16.98 -22.69
CA PRO A 374 -13.20 17.42 -22.32
C PRO A 374 -14.00 17.88 -23.55
N PRO A 375 -15.34 18.05 -23.42
CA PRO A 375 -16.13 18.00 -22.20
C PRO A 375 -16.33 16.57 -21.66
N TYR A 376 -16.17 16.42 -20.34
CA TYR A 376 -16.49 15.16 -19.67
C TYR A 376 -17.98 15.09 -19.39
N ASP A 377 -18.55 13.92 -19.61
CA ASP A 377 -19.93 13.59 -19.29
C ASP A 377 -20.02 12.26 -18.52
N VAL A 378 -21.24 11.84 -18.22
CA VAL A 378 -21.50 10.57 -17.53
C VAL A 378 -20.96 9.39 -18.35
N GLY A 379 -21.01 9.44 -19.68
CA GLY A 379 -20.50 8.38 -20.57
C GLY A 379 -18.99 8.15 -20.39
N HIS A 380 -18.20 9.22 -20.27
CA HIS A 380 -16.77 9.12 -19.99
C HIS A 380 -16.50 8.49 -18.61
N VAL A 381 -17.27 8.88 -17.59
CA VAL A 381 -17.16 8.29 -16.24
C VAL A 381 -17.46 6.79 -16.28
N ARG A 382 -18.50 6.38 -17.01
CA ARG A 382 -18.83 4.95 -17.22
C ARG A 382 -17.67 4.18 -17.85
N GLN A 383 -17.05 4.76 -18.89
CA GLN A 383 -15.91 4.16 -19.57
C GLN A 383 -14.73 3.97 -18.62
N VAL A 384 -14.40 4.98 -17.81
CA VAL A 384 -13.32 4.92 -16.82
C VAL A 384 -13.52 3.76 -15.84
N TYR A 385 -14.72 3.62 -15.27
CA TYR A 385 -15.01 2.48 -14.38
C TYR A 385 -14.94 1.14 -15.09
N SER A 386 -15.46 1.06 -16.31
CA SER A 386 -15.40 -0.13 -17.14
C SER A 386 -13.96 -0.57 -17.37
N GLU A 387 -13.07 0.37 -17.65
CA GLU A 387 -11.65 0.14 -17.86
C GLU A 387 -10.92 -0.22 -16.56
N LEU A 388 -11.16 0.51 -15.47
CA LEU A 388 -10.45 0.32 -14.20
C LEU A 388 -10.88 -0.91 -13.42
N LEU A 389 -12.19 -1.12 -13.25
CA LEU A 389 -12.77 -2.12 -12.35
C LEU A 389 -13.31 -3.34 -13.08
N PHE A 390 -13.97 -3.15 -14.22
CA PHE A 390 -14.78 -4.19 -14.87
C PHE A 390 -14.10 -4.79 -16.12
N THR A 391 -12.77 -4.83 -16.09
CA THR A 391 -11.94 -5.50 -17.10
C THR A 391 -10.83 -6.26 -16.41
N ARG A 392 -10.51 -7.48 -16.84
CA ARG A 392 -9.47 -8.32 -16.23
C ARG A 392 -8.08 -7.65 -16.22
N THR A 393 -7.81 -6.77 -17.18
CA THR A 393 -6.57 -5.99 -17.31
C THR A 393 -6.65 -4.60 -16.66
N GLY A 394 -7.80 -4.22 -16.11
CA GLY A 394 -7.99 -2.93 -15.45
C GLY A 394 -7.12 -2.80 -14.20
N ARG A 395 -6.53 -1.62 -13.97
CA ARG A 395 -5.56 -1.43 -12.88
C ARG A 395 -6.16 -1.66 -11.49
N LEU A 396 -7.40 -1.25 -11.24
CA LEU A 396 -8.09 -1.58 -9.99
C LEU A 396 -8.49 -3.05 -9.94
N SER A 397 -8.93 -3.64 -11.05
CA SER A 397 -9.22 -5.08 -11.12
C SER A 397 -7.99 -5.93 -10.79
N LEU A 398 -6.82 -5.62 -11.34
CA LEU A 398 -5.56 -6.32 -11.03
C LEU A 398 -5.12 -6.12 -9.58
N TYR A 399 -5.30 -4.90 -9.05
CA TYR A 399 -5.06 -4.62 -7.63
C TYR A 399 -5.93 -5.51 -6.73
N PHE A 400 -7.23 -5.57 -7.00
CA PHE A 400 -8.16 -6.41 -6.23
C PHE A 400 -7.96 -7.90 -6.47
N ALA A 401 -7.56 -8.33 -7.67
CA ALA A 401 -7.18 -9.72 -7.94
C ALA A 401 -6.01 -10.15 -7.05
N ARG A 402 -4.95 -9.33 -6.98
CA ARG A 402 -3.80 -9.60 -6.12
C ARG A 402 -4.18 -9.61 -4.64
N GLU A 403 -5.05 -8.69 -4.22
CA GLU A 403 -5.53 -8.65 -2.84
C GLU A 403 -6.39 -9.86 -2.49
N PHE A 404 -7.26 -10.29 -3.41
CA PHE A 404 -8.04 -11.52 -3.29
C PHE A 404 -7.13 -12.75 -3.16
N ASP A 405 -6.17 -12.90 -4.06
CA ASP A 405 -5.22 -14.03 -4.04
C ASP A 405 -4.41 -14.06 -2.74
N ARG A 406 -4.02 -12.88 -2.23
CA ARG A 406 -3.33 -12.75 -0.94
C ARG A 406 -4.20 -13.20 0.24
N LEU A 407 -5.47 -12.79 0.25
CA LEU A 407 -6.41 -13.09 1.34
C LEU A 407 -6.86 -14.54 1.34
N VAL A 408 -7.11 -15.10 0.15
CA VAL A 408 -7.76 -16.40 -0.03
C VAL A 408 -6.75 -17.51 -0.26
N GLY A 409 -5.67 -17.25 -1.00
CA GLY A 409 -4.80 -18.28 -1.56
C GLY A 409 -5.61 -19.34 -2.31
N ASN A 410 -5.40 -20.61 -1.97
CA ASN A 410 -6.15 -21.74 -2.55
C ASN A 410 -7.41 -22.13 -1.75
N SER A 411 -7.87 -21.29 -0.81
CA SER A 411 -8.94 -21.64 0.13
C SER A 411 -10.32 -21.29 -0.41
N ALA A 412 -11.03 -22.25 -1.02
CA ALA A 412 -12.40 -22.06 -1.52
C ALA A 412 -13.38 -21.48 -0.47
N THR A 413 -13.20 -21.81 0.81
CA THR A 413 -14.04 -21.28 1.90
C THR A 413 -13.78 -19.82 2.24
N LEU A 414 -12.56 -19.32 2.06
CA LEU A 414 -12.24 -17.89 2.24
C LEU A 414 -12.81 -17.08 1.07
N ALA A 415 -12.71 -17.63 -0.16
CA ALA A 415 -13.36 -17.08 -1.34
C ALA A 415 -14.86 -16.95 -1.11
N ALA A 416 -15.54 -18.06 -0.78
CA ALA A 416 -16.98 -18.08 -0.53
C ALA A 416 -17.41 -17.13 0.59
N THR A 417 -16.57 -16.93 1.62
CA THR A 417 -16.85 -15.98 2.70
C THR A 417 -16.81 -14.53 2.22
N LEU A 418 -15.77 -14.13 1.47
CA LEU A 418 -15.67 -12.80 0.88
C LEU A 418 -16.80 -12.55 -0.12
N GLU A 419 -17.10 -13.54 -0.95
CA GLU A 419 -18.17 -13.51 -1.94
C GLU A 419 -19.54 -13.35 -1.28
N ALA A 420 -19.81 -14.05 -0.18
CA ALA A 420 -21.05 -13.89 0.58
C ALA A 420 -21.20 -12.47 1.17
N LEU A 421 -20.10 -11.86 1.62
CA LEU A 421 -20.06 -10.50 2.17
C LEU A 421 -20.10 -9.41 1.11
N ALA A 422 -19.87 -9.76 -0.16
CA ALA A 422 -19.91 -8.80 -1.26
C ALA A 422 -21.32 -8.23 -1.48
N ASP A 423 -22.38 -8.96 -1.10
CA ASP A 423 -23.77 -8.48 -1.20
C ASP A 423 -24.18 -7.52 -0.07
N GLY A 424 -23.36 -7.41 0.98
CA GLY A 424 -23.63 -6.53 2.11
C GLY A 424 -23.40 -7.20 3.47
N PRO A 425 -23.73 -6.49 4.57
CA PRO A 425 -23.38 -6.93 5.90
C PRO A 425 -24.20 -8.16 6.38
N LEU A 426 -23.51 -9.19 6.88
CA LEU A 426 -24.12 -10.45 7.32
C LEU A 426 -23.71 -10.84 8.73
N ARG A 427 -24.61 -11.47 9.47
CA ARG A 427 -24.29 -12.15 10.74
C ARG A 427 -23.54 -13.45 10.47
N THR A 428 -22.75 -13.92 11.44
CA THR A 428 -21.98 -15.17 11.34
C THR A 428 -22.80 -16.38 10.88
N MET A 429 -24.04 -16.52 11.37
CA MET A 429 -24.94 -17.62 10.99
C MET A 429 -25.45 -17.52 9.53
N GLU A 430 -25.61 -16.31 9.02
CA GLU A 430 -26.03 -16.09 7.62
C GLU A 430 -24.89 -16.47 6.67
N ILE A 431 -23.65 -16.12 7.03
CA ILE A 431 -22.44 -16.52 6.29
C ILE A 431 -22.28 -18.04 6.33
N ALA A 432 -22.47 -18.68 7.49
CA ALA A 432 -22.41 -20.13 7.64
C ALA A 432 -23.39 -20.84 6.70
N ARG A 433 -24.64 -20.37 6.65
CA ARG A 433 -25.67 -20.91 5.74
C ARG A 433 -25.32 -20.70 4.27
N ARG A 434 -24.80 -19.54 3.87
CA ARG A 434 -24.40 -19.26 2.48
C ARG A 434 -23.18 -20.08 2.03
N THR A 435 -22.24 -20.31 2.93
CA THR A 435 -20.97 -21.01 2.64
C THR A 435 -21.04 -22.52 2.87
N GLY A 436 -22.11 -23.02 3.51
CA GLY A 436 -22.22 -24.42 3.93
C GLY A 436 -21.27 -24.83 5.07
N ALA A 437 -20.59 -23.86 5.69
CA ALA A 437 -19.62 -24.11 6.76
C ALA A 437 -20.25 -23.99 8.16
N SER A 438 -19.60 -24.58 9.17
CA SER A 438 -20.03 -24.40 10.57
C SER A 438 -19.72 -22.98 11.06
N SER A 439 -20.47 -22.51 12.07
CA SER A 439 -20.28 -21.19 12.67
C SER A 439 -18.86 -20.99 13.23
N GLY A 440 -18.29 -22.00 13.89
CA GLY A 440 -16.92 -21.97 14.38
C GLY A 440 -15.88 -21.87 13.26
N ALA A 441 -16.11 -22.55 12.13
CA ALA A 441 -15.25 -22.44 10.96
C ALA A 441 -15.31 -21.03 10.35
N VAL A 442 -16.50 -20.43 10.25
CA VAL A 442 -16.69 -19.06 9.76
C VAL A 442 -15.97 -18.04 10.64
N VAL A 443 -16.05 -18.14 11.96
CA VAL A 443 -15.30 -17.25 12.87
C VAL A 443 -13.79 -17.33 12.60
N ARG A 444 -13.26 -18.55 12.39
CA ARG A 444 -11.85 -18.74 12.02
C ARG A 444 -11.52 -18.14 10.65
N TYR A 445 -12.43 -18.26 9.68
CA TYR A 445 -12.26 -17.67 8.34
C TYR A 445 -12.24 -16.14 8.39
N LEU A 446 -13.18 -15.52 9.10
CA LEU A 446 -13.21 -14.07 9.34
C LEU A 446 -11.94 -13.59 10.05
N GLY A 447 -11.46 -14.34 11.05
CA GLY A 447 -10.19 -14.05 11.71
C GLY A 447 -8.97 -14.12 10.78
N ARG A 448 -8.97 -15.04 9.79
CA ARG A 448 -7.92 -15.13 8.76
C ARG A 448 -8.00 -14.02 7.72
N LEU A 449 -9.21 -13.56 7.37
CA LEU A 449 -9.42 -12.42 6.47
C LEU A 449 -8.96 -11.09 7.10
N GLY A 450 -8.95 -11.01 8.44
CA GLY A 450 -8.37 -9.92 9.20
C GLY A 450 -8.93 -8.56 8.77
N ASP A 451 -8.05 -7.62 8.42
CA ASP A 451 -8.40 -6.24 8.07
C ASP A 451 -9.28 -6.07 6.82
N ALA A 452 -9.47 -7.13 6.02
CA ALA A 452 -10.36 -7.10 4.86
C ALA A 452 -11.85 -7.14 5.23
N VAL A 453 -12.18 -7.54 6.46
CA VAL A 453 -13.54 -7.56 7.00
C VAL A 453 -13.63 -6.74 8.28
N ALA A 454 -14.78 -6.13 8.52
CA ALA A 454 -15.07 -5.37 9.73
C ALA A 454 -16.35 -5.90 10.38
N ARG A 455 -16.38 -5.91 11.71
CA ARG A 455 -17.57 -6.24 12.50
C ARG A 455 -18.18 -4.95 13.04
N GLY A 456 -19.42 -4.66 12.68
CA GLY A 456 -20.19 -3.56 13.23
C GLY A 456 -20.72 -3.86 14.64
N ASP A 457 -21.20 -2.83 15.31
CA ASP A 457 -21.77 -2.91 16.67
C ASP A 457 -22.98 -3.87 16.73
N ASP A 458 -23.74 -3.94 15.64
CA ASP A 458 -24.89 -4.82 15.42
C ASP A 458 -24.51 -6.30 15.18
N GLN A 459 -23.21 -6.62 15.32
CA GLN A 459 -22.65 -7.95 15.13
C GLN A 459 -22.68 -8.45 13.68
N ARG A 460 -22.90 -7.57 12.70
CA ARG A 460 -22.77 -7.91 11.28
C ARG A 460 -21.34 -7.69 10.80
N TRP A 461 -20.90 -8.59 9.94
CA TRP A 461 -19.64 -8.52 9.23
C TRP A 461 -19.87 -7.88 7.87
N SER A 462 -18.96 -7.00 7.46
CA SER A 462 -18.94 -6.36 6.15
C SER A 462 -17.53 -6.37 5.59
N LEU A 463 -17.39 -6.16 4.28
CA LEU A 463 -16.09 -5.89 3.68
C LEU A 463 -15.62 -4.50 4.13
N ALA A 464 -14.34 -4.38 4.51
CA ALA A 464 -13.76 -3.11 4.93
C ALA A 464 -13.64 -2.11 3.78
N ASP A 465 -13.60 -2.60 2.53
CA ASP A 465 -13.55 -1.81 1.31
C ASP A 465 -14.79 -2.09 0.44
N PRO A 466 -15.71 -1.12 0.30
CA PRO A 466 -16.90 -1.25 -0.54
C PRO A 466 -16.58 -1.46 -2.03
N VAL A 467 -15.50 -0.86 -2.54
CA VAL A 467 -15.09 -0.97 -3.95
C VAL A 467 -14.58 -2.37 -4.25
N PHE A 468 -13.86 -2.97 -3.30
CA PHE A 468 -13.51 -4.39 -3.37
C PHE A 468 -14.76 -5.28 -3.43
N GLY A 469 -15.81 -4.96 -2.67
CA GLY A 469 -17.10 -5.64 -2.76
C GLY A 469 -17.78 -5.53 -4.13
N VAL A 470 -17.75 -4.34 -4.75
CA VAL A 470 -18.23 -4.13 -6.13
C VAL A 470 -17.48 -5.02 -7.11
N TRP A 471 -16.15 -5.08 -7.01
CA TRP A 471 -15.33 -5.92 -7.86
C TRP A 471 -15.58 -7.42 -7.63
N LEU A 472 -15.75 -7.85 -6.38
CA LEU A 472 -16.06 -9.24 -6.03
C LEU A 472 -17.37 -9.70 -6.67
N ARG A 473 -18.43 -8.88 -6.59
CA ARG A 473 -19.70 -9.21 -7.25
C ARG A 473 -19.53 -9.29 -8.76
N TRP A 474 -18.74 -8.40 -9.38
CA TRP A 474 -18.47 -8.43 -10.82
C TRP A 474 -17.69 -9.68 -11.27
N ARG A 475 -16.72 -10.13 -10.46
CA ARG A 475 -15.89 -11.31 -10.74
C ARG A 475 -16.69 -12.61 -10.74
N GLN A 476 -17.74 -12.69 -9.93
CA GLN A 476 -18.57 -13.90 -9.80
C GLN A 476 -19.36 -14.20 -11.08
N PRO A 477 -19.79 -15.46 -11.29
CA PRO A 477 -20.78 -15.78 -12.32
C PRO A 477 -22.03 -14.89 -12.17
N GLY A 478 -22.43 -14.17 -13.22
CA GLY A 478 -23.54 -13.20 -13.16
C GLY A 478 -23.16 -11.75 -12.83
N GLY A 479 -21.89 -11.49 -12.51
CA GLY A 479 -21.42 -10.21 -12.02
C GLY A 479 -21.48 -9.02 -13.00
N THR A 480 -21.80 -9.25 -14.26
CA THR A 480 -21.91 -8.20 -15.28
C THR A 480 -23.11 -7.28 -15.13
N VAL A 481 -24.13 -7.68 -14.36
CA VAL A 481 -25.24 -6.80 -13.96
C VAL A 481 -24.76 -5.70 -12.99
N VAL A 482 -23.71 -5.97 -12.21
CA VAL A 482 -23.16 -5.05 -11.20
C VAL A 482 -22.61 -3.76 -11.82
N PRO A 483 -21.85 -3.78 -12.94
CA PRO A 483 -21.56 -2.57 -13.69
C PRO A 483 -22.77 -1.66 -13.87
N MET A 484 -23.91 -2.21 -14.31
CA MET A 484 -25.11 -1.39 -14.51
C MET A 484 -25.63 -0.78 -13.21
N THR A 485 -25.53 -1.50 -12.07
CA THR A 485 -25.93 -0.94 -10.76
C THR A 485 -25.08 0.22 -10.28
N VAL A 486 -23.84 0.31 -10.75
CA VAL A 486 -22.87 1.36 -10.36
C VAL A 486 -22.84 2.51 -11.36
N ILE A 487 -22.91 2.20 -12.65
CA ILE A 487 -22.63 3.15 -13.72
C ILE A 487 -23.80 3.37 -14.69
N GLY A 488 -24.90 2.62 -14.58
CA GLY A 488 -26.11 2.80 -15.40
C GLY A 488 -26.96 4.01 -15.00
N ASP A 489 -27.72 4.57 -15.95
CA ASP A 489 -28.76 5.55 -15.62
C ASP A 489 -30.00 4.87 -15.02
N GLU A 490 -30.92 5.65 -14.45
CA GLU A 490 -32.14 5.13 -13.81
C GLU A 490 -32.94 4.12 -14.65
N ALA A 491 -33.03 4.33 -15.97
CA ALA A 491 -33.77 3.45 -16.87
C ALA A 491 -32.97 2.19 -17.20
N GLU A 492 -31.68 2.32 -17.46
CA GLU A 492 -30.75 1.21 -17.65
C GLU A 492 -30.68 0.32 -16.40
N LEU A 493 -30.64 0.93 -15.22
CA LEU A 493 -30.67 0.30 -13.91
C LEU A 493 -31.92 -0.54 -13.70
N GLU A 494 -33.08 0.05 -13.95
CA GLU A 494 -34.37 -0.62 -13.79
C GLU A 494 -34.50 -1.82 -14.74
N ILE A 495 -34.09 -1.65 -16.00
CA ILE A 495 -34.08 -2.75 -16.97
C ILE A 495 -33.10 -3.83 -16.56
N ALA A 496 -31.87 -3.49 -16.15
CA ALA A 496 -30.86 -4.47 -15.74
C ALA A 496 -31.33 -5.29 -14.53
N ARG A 497 -31.96 -4.66 -13.53
CA ARG A 497 -32.55 -5.37 -12.38
C ARG A 497 -33.65 -6.34 -12.79
N ARG A 498 -34.57 -5.92 -13.67
CA ARG A 498 -35.65 -6.77 -14.16
C ARG A 498 -35.12 -7.95 -14.97
N LEU A 499 -34.17 -7.70 -15.87
CA LEU A 499 -33.54 -8.74 -16.69
C LEU A 499 -32.83 -9.77 -15.80
N ALA A 500 -32.08 -9.31 -14.80
CA ALA A 500 -31.45 -10.19 -13.82
C ALA A 500 -32.48 -11.04 -13.07
N ALA A 501 -33.59 -10.45 -12.62
CA ALA A 501 -34.68 -11.18 -11.96
C ALA A 501 -35.36 -12.22 -12.88
N THR A 502 -35.35 -12.00 -14.20
CA THR A 502 -35.90 -12.92 -15.21
C THR A 502 -34.91 -13.98 -15.71
N GLY A 503 -33.72 -14.07 -15.10
CA GLY A 503 -32.73 -15.12 -15.37
C GLY A 503 -31.76 -14.82 -16.52
N PHE A 504 -31.52 -13.54 -16.85
CA PHE A 504 -30.37 -13.17 -17.67
C PHE A 504 -29.07 -13.34 -16.86
N GLU A 505 -28.13 -14.10 -17.41
CA GLU A 505 -26.80 -14.40 -16.86
C GLU A 505 -25.83 -13.22 -17.00
N LEU A 506 -26.07 -12.35 -17.99
CA LEU A 506 -25.21 -11.20 -18.26
C LEU A 506 -26.06 -10.02 -18.68
N VAL A 507 -25.89 -8.83 -18.10
CA VAL A 507 -26.51 -7.61 -18.63
C VAL A 507 -25.51 -6.47 -18.49
N TYR A 508 -24.94 -5.99 -19.60
CA TYR A 508 -23.92 -4.94 -19.55
C TYR A 508 -24.10 -3.89 -20.64
N GLN A 509 -23.50 -2.71 -20.44
CA GLN A 509 -23.54 -1.61 -21.39
C GLN A 509 -22.68 -1.95 -22.63
N SER A 510 -23.25 -1.80 -23.82
CA SER A 510 -22.51 -2.05 -25.06
C SER A 510 -21.40 -1.02 -25.25
N ARG A 511 -20.13 -1.45 -25.17
CA ARG A 511 -18.95 -0.60 -25.48
C ARG A 511 -18.91 -0.11 -26.94
N ALA A 512 -19.68 -0.72 -27.83
CA ALA A 512 -19.60 -0.51 -29.28
C ALA A 512 -20.78 0.30 -29.85
N SER A 513 -21.71 0.76 -29.02
CA SER A 513 -22.96 1.33 -29.51
C SER A 513 -22.82 2.81 -29.89
N ARG A 514 -22.40 3.04 -31.14
CA ARG A 514 -22.81 4.22 -31.91
C ARG A 514 -24.26 4.06 -32.44
N GLY A 515 -25.17 3.44 -31.67
CA GLY A 515 -26.63 3.50 -31.92
C GLY A 515 -27.40 2.19 -32.12
N ALA A 516 -26.83 1.01 -31.92
CA ALA A 516 -27.53 -0.26 -32.20
C ALA A 516 -28.36 -0.81 -31.00
N PHE A 517 -27.84 -0.74 -29.78
CA PHE A 517 -28.49 -1.19 -28.55
C PHE A 517 -27.77 -0.58 -27.33
N ASP A 518 -28.50 -0.35 -26.24
CA ASP A 518 -27.98 0.31 -25.03
C ASP A 518 -27.38 -0.71 -24.05
N LEU A 519 -28.01 -1.88 -23.94
CA LEU A 519 -27.53 -3.01 -23.11
C LEU A 519 -27.38 -4.28 -23.97
N LEU A 520 -26.51 -5.19 -23.55
CA LEU A 520 -26.44 -6.56 -24.06
C LEU A 520 -26.78 -7.53 -22.93
N GLY A 521 -27.82 -8.33 -23.15
CA GLY A 521 -28.24 -9.43 -22.29
C GLY A 521 -27.70 -10.77 -22.76
N ILE A 522 -27.30 -11.68 -21.86
CA ILE A 522 -27.11 -13.10 -22.15
C ILE A 522 -28.05 -13.93 -21.30
N ARG A 523 -28.72 -14.91 -21.91
CA ARG A 523 -29.53 -15.92 -21.20
C ARG A 523 -29.36 -17.26 -21.89
N ALA A 524 -28.96 -18.29 -21.15
CA ALA A 524 -28.70 -19.63 -21.68
C ALA A 524 -27.79 -19.62 -22.93
N GLY A 525 -26.75 -18.79 -22.91
CA GLY A 525 -25.81 -18.63 -24.03
C GLY A 525 -26.29 -17.77 -25.22
N VAL A 526 -27.52 -17.26 -25.23
CA VAL A 526 -28.05 -16.39 -26.30
C VAL A 526 -27.82 -14.92 -25.98
N GLN A 527 -27.20 -14.17 -26.90
CA GLN A 527 -26.97 -12.73 -26.79
C GLN A 527 -28.16 -11.92 -27.34
N VAL A 528 -28.56 -10.90 -26.59
CA VAL A 528 -29.72 -10.06 -26.88
C VAL A 528 -29.34 -8.59 -26.75
N GLY A 529 -29.42 -7.84 -27.85
CA GLY A 529 -29.31 -6.38 -27.82
C GLY A 529 -30.60 -5.76 -27.28
N LEU A 530 -30.48 -4.83 -26.34
CA LEU A 530 -31.58 -4.20 -25.64
C LEU A 530 -31.49 -2.68 -25.85
N GLN A 531 -32.51 -2.08 -26.42
CA GLN A 531 -32.63 -0.63 -26.50
C GLN A 531 -33.58 -0.12 -25.41
N VAL A 532 -33.11 0.81 -24.59
CA VAL A 532 -33.80 1.44 -23.47
C VAL A 532 -34.37 2.78 -23.93
N LYS A 533 -35.70 2.91 -23.94
CA LYS A 533 -36.37 4.18 -24.27
C LYS A 533 -37.13 4.72 -23.07
N ARG A 534 -36.88 5.98 -22.75
CA ARG A 534 -37.67 6.76 -21.78
C ARG A 534 -38.84 7.42 -22.49
N SER A 535 -40.05 7.17 -22.01
CA SER A 535 -41.28 7.77 -22.54
C SER A 535 -41.99 8.52 -21.42
N ALA A 536 -42.28 9.81 -21.63
CA ALA A 536 -43.20 10.54 -20.76
C ALA A 536 -44.64 10.16 -21.15
N ARG A 537 -45.41 9.56 -20.25
CA ARG A 537 -46.84 9.34 -20.50
C ARG A 537 -47.54 10.69 -20.63
N ARG A 538 -47.99 11.04 -21.85
CA ARG A 538 -49.15 11.92 -22.00
C ARG A 538 -50.37 11.10 -21.57
N GLY A 539 -51.04 11.51 -20.49
CA GLY A 539 -52.27 10.87 -20.04
C GLY A 539 -53.32 10.89 -21.17
N GLY A 540 -53.60 9.71 -21.74
CA GLY A 540 -54.62 9.55 -22.78
C GLY A 540 -55.92 9.03 -22.18
N HIS A 541 -56.99 9.82 -22.34
CA HIS A 541 -58.37 9.32 -22.23
C HIS A 541 -58.61 8.26 -23.30
N ALA A 542 -59.27 7.18 -22.91
CA ALA A 542 -59.82 6.18 -23.83
C ALA A 542 -60.93 6.84 -24.67
N GLY A 543 -60.78 6.80 -26.00
CA GLY A 543 -61.78 7.21 -26.98
C GLY A 543 -61.76 6.24 -28.16
N VAL A 544 -62.89 5.56 -28.35
CA VAL A 544 -63.25 4.60 -29.40
C VAL A 544 -62.99 5.18 -30.82
N PRO A 545 -62.64 4.36 -31.84
CA PRO A 545 -62.24 4.87 -33.15
C PRO A 545 -63.45 5.33 -34.00
N GLY A 546 -63.30 6.49 -34.64
CA GLY A 546 -64.21 7.01 -35.67
C GLY A 546 -63.43 7.48 -36.91
N PRO A 547 -64.02 7.42 -38.12
CA PRO A 547 -63.27 7.30 -39.37
C PRO A 547 -62.76 8.63 -39.95
N LEU A 548 -61.78 8.46 -40.84
CA LEU A 548 -61.15 9.44 -41.73
C LEU A 548 -62.09 10.53 -42.27
N LEU A 549 -61.73 11.80 -42.08
CA LEU A 549 -62.12 12.91 -42.95
C LEU A 549 -61.14 14.09 -42.85
N ARG A 550 -61.04 14.81 -43.97
CA ARG A 550 -60.00 15.74 -44.42
C ARG A 550 -59.99 17.10 -43.69
N SER A 551 -58.80 17.73 -43.76
CA SER A 551 -58.45 19.16 -43.70
C SER A 551 -59.56 20.22 -43.65
N ASP A 552 -59.49 21.18 -42.70
CA ASP A 552 -59.15 22.60 -42.95
C ASP A 552 -59.05 23.41 -41.62
N PRO A 553 -58.28 24.52 -41.53
CA PRO A 553 -58.05 25.30 -40.33
C PRO A 553 -58.86 26.60 -40.30
N ARG A 554 -59.43 26.99 -39.13
CA ARG A 554 -59.79 28.39 -38.81
C ARG A 554 -60.11 28.60 -37.32
N ALA A 555 -59.17 29.29 -36.67
CA ALA A 555 -59.31 30.46 -35.81
C ALA A 555 -60.48 30.63 -34.80
N SER A 556 -60.06 31.14 -33.63
CA SER A 556 -60.73 32.13 -32.75
C SER A 556 -61.74 31.57 -31.74
N ARG A 557 -61.96 32.09 -30.52
CA ARG A 557 -61.38 33.13 -29.64
C ARG A 557 -62.29 33.11 -28.37
N ARG A 558 -61.80 33.67 -27.25
CA ARG A 558 -62.52 34.15 -26.03
C ARG A 558 -62.87 33.08 -24.98
N ARG A 559 -62.27 33.15 -23.77
CA ARG A 559 -62.44 34.06 -22.60
C ARG A 559 -63.57 33.57 -21.68
N GLY A 560 -63.23 33.30 -20.41
CA GLY A 560 -64.18 33.10 -19.33
C GLY A 560 -63.53 32.55 -18.05
N ASP A 561 -63.37 33.43 -17.07
CA ASP A 561 -62.91 33.30 -15.68
C ASP A 561 -63.34 32.01 -14.92
N PRO A 562 -62.62 31.59 -13.86
CA PRO A 562 -63.16 31.95 -12.54
C PRO A 562 -62.14 32.14 -11.38
N HIS A 563 -62.40 33.17 -10.58
CA HIS A 563 -62.15 33.17 -9.14
C HIS A 563 -62.88 31.99 -8.47
N ARG A 564 -62.12 30.98 -8.03
CA ARG A 564 -62.51 30.11 -6.90
C ARG A 564 -61.25 29.55 -6.24
N ALA A 565 -61.07 29.87 -4.96
CA ALA A 565 -59.96 29.40 -4.12
C ALA A 565 -59.93 27.86 -4.06
N PRO A 566 -58.76 27.20 -4.13
CA PRO A 566 -58.67 25.75 -4.01
C PRO A 566 -58.54 25.30 -2.55
N GLY A 567 -59.50 24.49 -2.11
CA GLY A 567 -59.36 23.64 -0.93
C GLY A 567 -58.42 22.47 -1.21
N THR A 568 -57.55 22.20 -0.23
CA THR A 568 -57.01 20.89 0.20
C THR A 568 -57.05 19.75 -0.83
N GLY A 569 -55.87 19.33 -1.29
CA GLY A 569 -55.67 17.97 -1.83
C GLY A 569 -54.91 17.82 -3.15
N GLN A 570 -53.80 18.54 -3.38
CA GLN A 570 -52.86 18.14 -4.44
C GLN A 570 -51.93 17.04 -3.91
N ARG A 571 -52.33 15.78 -4.12
CA ARG A 571 -51.36 14.70 -4.30
C ARG A 571 -50.46 15.14 -5.46
N ALA A 572 -49.16 15.31 -5.19
CA ALA A 572 -48.16 15.48 -6.23
C ALA A 572 -48.37 14.36 -7.26
N ALA A 573 -48.75 14.73 -8.48
CA ALA A 573 -48.78 13.80 -9.60
C ALA A 573 -47.34 13.36 -9.84
N VAL A 574 -46.96 12.21 -9.29
CA VAL A 574 -45.72 11.53 -9.64
C VAL A 574 -45.82 11.26 -11.13
N ALA A 575 -45.05 12.02 -11.94
CA ALA A 575 -44.89 11.73 -13.34
C ALA A 575 -44.32 10.32 -13.46
N ARG A 576 -45.17 9.34 -13.78
CA ARG A 576 -44.74 7.96 -14.02
C ARG A 576 -43.96 7.95 -15.33
N VAL A 577 -42.65 7.82 -15.24
CA VAL A 577 -41.76 7.57 -16.38
C VAL A 577 -41.98 6.12 -16.81
N GLU A 578 -42.35 5.90 -18.07
CA GLU A 578 -42.52 4.57 -18.65
C GLU A 578 -41.24 4.22 -19.42
N VAL A 579 -40.50 3.24 -18.89
CA VAL A 579 -39.28 2.72 -19.51
C VAL A 579 -39.67 1.52 -20.36
N THR A 580 -39.48 1.60 -21.68
CA THR A 580 -39.76 0.49 -22.60
C THR A 580 -38.45 -0.09 -23.11
N CYS A 581 -38.39 -1.42 -23.20
CA CYS A 581 -37.25 -2.13 -23.74
C CYS A 581 -37.62 -2.79 -25.07
N ARG A 582 -36.81 -2.56 -26.11
CA ARG A 582 -36.86 -3.36 -27.33
C ARG A 582 -35.76 -4.40 -27.29
N ILE A 583 -36.15 -5.66 -27.42
CA ILE A 583 -35.27 -6.80 -27.53
C ILE A 583 -35.05 -7.09 -29.02
N SER A 584 -33.79 -7.08 -29.45
CA SER A 584 -33.34 -7.60 -30.73
C SER A 584 -32.39 -8.76 -30.48
N ALA A 585 -32.85 -10.00 -30.71
CA ALA A 585 -32.03 -11.18 -30.65
C ALA A 585 -31.22 -11.32 -31.95
N ALA A 586 -29.91 -11.48 -31.85
CA ALA A 586 -29.06 -11.86 -32.96
C ALA A 586 -28.80 -13.37 -32.87
N SER A 587 -29.83 -14.18 -33.14
CA SER A 587 -29.62 -15.56 -33.56
C SER A 587 -29.26 -15.49 -35.04
N TYR A 588 -28.18 -16.15 -35.47
CA TYR A 588 -27.78 -16.28 -36.88
C TYR A 588 -29.03 -16.35 -37.81
N GLY A 589 -29.38 -15.22 -38.44
CA GLY A 589 -30.40 -15.15 -39.50
C GLY A 589 -31.84 -14.70 -39.18
N VAL A 590 -32.26 -14.39 -37.95
CA VAL A 590 -33.67 -13.93 -37.70
C VAL A 590 -33.75 -12.77 -36.70
N THR A 591 -34.21 -11.60 -37.16
CA THR A 591 -34.52 -10.44 -36.33
C THR A 591 -36.00 -10.51 -35.88
N THR A 592 -36.27 -10.95 -34.65
CA THR A 592 -37.59 -10.80 -34.03
C THR A 592 -37.57 -9.59 -33.09
N ALA A 593 -38.30 -8.53 -33.44
CA ALA A 593 -38.51 -7.38 -32.56
C ALA A 593 -39.71 -7.66 -31.65
N SER A 594 -39.49 -7.68 -30.34
CA SER A 594 -40.56 -7.76 -29.34
C SER A 594 -40.51 -6.56 -28.40
N THR A 595 -41.66 -5.92 -28.20
CA THR A 595 -41.84 -4.77 -27.30
C THR A 595 -42.40 -5.27 -25.97
N TRP A 596 -41.68 -5.03 -24.88
CA TRP A 596 -42.14 -5.35 -23.52
C TRP A 596 -42.48 -4.06 -22.77
N SER A 597 -43.67 -4.04 -22.17
CA SER A 597 -44.19 -2.95 -21.32
C SER A 597 -43.94 -3.29 -19.85
N PRO A 598 -43.70 -2.32 -18.94
CA PRO A 598 -43.38 -2.58 -17.53
C PRO A 598 -44.37 -3.41 -16.70
N SER A 599 -45.54 -3.76 -17.25
CA SER A 599 -46.61 -4.54 -16.60
C SER A 599 -46.68 -6.02 -17.01
N THR A 600 -45.77 -6.48 -17.86
CA THR A 600 -45.70 -7.83 -18.46
C THR A 600 -44.25 -8.18 -18.66
#